data_AF-A0A260AS57-F1
#
_entry.id   AF-A0A260AS57-F1
#
_cell.length_a   1.000
_cell.length_b   1.000
_cell.length_c   1.000
_cell.angle_alpha   90.00
_cell.angle_beta   90.00
_cell.angle_gamma   90.00
#
_symmetry.space_group_name_H-M   'P 1'
#
loop_
_entity.id
_entity.type
_entity.pdbx_description
1 polymer ?
#
loop_
_entity_poly.entity_id
_entity_poly.type
_entity_poly.pdbx_seq_one_letter_code
_entity_poly.pdbx_strand_id
1 'polypeptide(L)'
;MAPKRPDETLHRLRDWTHGQLSERLAAQILLADDFKNLDPSQPMGGPDNAHDAIAHRDGKKWVMAAYFPNTRKTFSAVKKKFLGDVAGVATNGANGIVFVTNQALTVGERTKLSNLASCDVELYHLERCVAILDMPRMGPVRRQFYLEDENSDDRVNGNQTGGDTTARFMLSTYDMKAGTAQHAAVLKDGQYPLYDLSLRIVDMNVSPGTDLHRLDWGNLVAPAEYYNVNISLPDSAYWRIFFTARNGQWHQDLILKRSDPDSCWLAATRVIGLQQAPHLQQLDLEFIHRFGAPEWLP
;
A
#
# COMPACT_ATOMS: atom_id res chain seq x y z
N MET A 1 23.71 -17.87 -6.51
CA MET A 1 22.82 -16.96 -5.75
C MET A 1 23.63 -16.37 -4.62
N ALA A 2 23.69 -15.05 -4.51
CA ALA A 2 24.24 -14.42 -3.32
C ALA A 2 23.22 -14.62 -2.18
N PRO A 3 23.64 -15.01 -0.97
CA PRO A 3 22.73 -15.18 0.15
C PRO A 3 22.06 -13.83 0.51
N LYS A 4 20.75 -13.86 0.78
CA LYS A 4 19.98 -12.71 1.26
C LYS A 4 20.70 -12.13 2.48
N ARG A 5 21.17 -10.89 2.37
CA ARG A 5 21.83 -10.20 3.46
C ARG A 5 20.81 -9.91 4.56
N PRO A 6 21.01 -10.39 5.80
CA PRO A 6 20.11 -10.07 6.91
C PRO A 6 20.17 -8.58 7.29
N ASP A 7 21.19 -7.85 6.85
CA ASP A 7 21.48 -6.45 7.13
C ASP A 7 21.26 -5.52 5.92
N GLU A 8 20.41 -5.90 4.97
CA GLU A 8 20.23 -5.14 3.71
C GLU A 8 19.75 -3.71 3.93
N THR A 9 18.75 -3.50 4.80
CA THR A 9 18.26 -2.16 5.16
C THR A 9 19.39 -1.30 5.71
N LEU A 10 20.20 -1.86 6.61
CA LEU A 10 21.35 -1.18 7.21
C LEU A 10 22.39 -0.82 6.14
N HIS A 11 22.73 -1.76 5.27
CA HIS A 11 23.72 -1.57 4.22
C HIS A 11 23.33 -0.41 3.30
N ARG A 12 22.09 -0.39 2.82
CA ARG A 12 21.58 0.63 1.89
C ARG A 12 21.38 1.98 2.54
N LEU A 13 20.95 2.00 3.81
CA LEU A 13 20.76 3.25 4.53
C LEU A 13 22.11 3.92 4.83
N ARG A 14 23.13 3.13 5.22
CA ARG A 14 24.49 3.61 5.49
C ARG A 14 25.10 4.28 4.26
N ASP A 15 24.94 3.67 3.10
CA ASP A 15 25.53 4.12 1.84
C ASP A 15 24.49 4.88 0.99
N TRP A 16 23.75 5.81 1.62
CA TRP A 16 22.61 6.53 1.02
C TRP A 16 22.97 7.24 -0.30
N THR A 17 22.29 6.89 -1.39
CA THR A 17 22.52 7.47 -2.73
C THR A 17 21.37 8.31 -3.26
N HIS A 18 20.24 8.38 -2.55
CA HIS A 18 18.99 8.96 -3.05
C HIS A 18 18.81 10.47 -2.76
N GLY A 19 19.90 11.18 -2.43
CA GLY A 19 19.94 12.64 -2.33
C GLY A 19 18.82 13.24 -1.45
N GLN A 20 18.08 14.19 -2.02
CA GLN A 20 17.00 14.97 -1.36
C GLN A 20 15.82 14.13 -0.84
N LEU A 21 15.73 12.84 -1.18
CA LEU A 21 14.68 11.97 -0.66
C LEU A 21 14.85 11.64 0.83
N SER A 22 15.97 12.03 1.45
CA SER A 22 16.26 11.79 2.86
C SER A 22 15.25 12.42 3.81
N GLU A 23 14.76 13.61 3.48
CA GLU A 23 13.76 14.31 4.30
C GLU A 23 12.43 13.55 4.32
N ARG A 24 12.02 13.02 3.16
CA ARG A 24 10.82 12.19 3.05
C ARG A 24 10.96 10.87 3.80
N LEU A 25 12.13 10.22 3.71
CA LEU A 25 12.39 9.00 4.47
C LEU A 25 12.38 9.27 5.98
N ALA A 26 13.03 10.36 6.43
CA ALA A 26 13.03 10.77 7.82
C ALA A 26 11.59 11.01 8.32
N ALA A 27 10.76 11.70 7.53
CA ALA A 27 9.36 11.90 7.87
C ALA A 27 8.59 10.57 8.05
N GLN A 28 8.78 9.59 7.16
CA GLN A 28 8.17 8.27 7.29
C GLN A 28 8.62 7.53 8.57
N ILE A 29 9.92 7.63 8.91
CA ILE A 29 10.47 7.05 10.15
C ILE A 29 9.82 7.68 11.38
N LEU A 30 9.65 9.01 11.40
CA LEU A 30 9.05 9.72 12.53
C LEU A 30 7.55 9.41 12.68
N LEU A 31 6.80 9.39 11.57
CA LEU A 31 5.38 9.01 11.58
C LEU A 31 5.19 7.57 12.07
N ALA A 32 6.12 6.67 11.77
CA ALA A 32 6.11 5.30 12.25
C ALA A 32 6.45 5.15 13.74
N ASP A 33 7.06 6.17 14.35
CA ASP A 33 7.47 6.25 15.77
C ASP A 33 6.65 7.32 16.53
N ASP A 34 5.35 7.40 16.21
CA ASP A 34 4.31 8.19 16.87
C ASP A 34 4.41 9.72 16.82
N PHE A 35 5.28 10.28 15.97
CA PHE A 35 5.16 11.70 15.62
C PHE A 35 3.91 11.94 14.76
N LYS A 36 3.28 13.11 14.95
CA LYS A 36 2.05 13.53 14.29
C LYS A 36 2.20 14.92 13.68
N ASN A 37 1.25 15.29 12.83
CA ASN A 37 1.16 16.62 12.22
C ASN A 37 2.50 17.06 11.60
N LEU A 38 3.12 16.15 10.84
CA LEU A 38 4.38 16.43 10.18
C LEU A 38 4.13 17.36 8.99
N ASP A 39 4.72 18.54 9.04
CA ASP A 39 4.57 19.61 8.06
C ASP A 39 5.95 19.92 7.42
N PRO A 40 6.22 19.43 6.20
CA PRO A 40 7.49 19.65 5.50
C PRO A 40 7.70 21.13 5.15
N SER A 41 8.92 21.63 5.32
CA SER A 41 9.18 23.07 5.27
C SER A 41 9.07 23.69 3.87
N GLN A 42 9.36 22.98 2.76
CA GLN A 42 9.03 23.42 1.38
C GLN A 42 9.11 22.34 0.26
N PRO A 43 8.27 22.47 -0.80
CA PRO A 43 8.49 21.90 -2.12
C PRO A 43 9.11 22.96 -3.08
N MET A 44 10.42 22.89 -3.33
CA MET A 44 11.11 23.58 -4.44
C MET A 44 11.08 25.13 -4.44
N GLY A 45 12.05 25.78 -3.77
CA GLY A 45 12.61 27.07 -4.27
C GLY A 45 12.36 28.38 -3.49
N GLY A 46 12.21 28.35 -2.17
CA GLY A 46 12.15 29.55 -1.32
C GLY A 46 13.28 29.64 -0.27
N PRO A 47 13.31 30.71 0.55
CA PRO A 47 14.33 30.90 1.59
C PRO A 47 14.36 29.72 2.57
N ASP A 48 15.56 29.27 2.91
CA ASP A 48 15.77 28.16 3.85
C ASP A 48 15.24 28.56 5.24
N ASN A 49 14.15 27.93 5.67
CA ASN A 49 13.49 28.18 6.95
C ASN A 49 14.21 27.51 8.14
N ALA A 50 15.45 27.03 7.93
CA ALA A 50 16.33 26.44 8.93
C ALA A 50 15.76 25.18 9.61
N HIS A 51 14.85 24.47 8.93
CA HIS A 51 14.32 23.17 9.32
C HIS A 51 13.81 22.41 8.09
N ASP A 52 13.75 21.08 8.18
CA ASP A 52 13.25 20.23 7.09
C ASP A 52 11.75 19.94 7.23
N ALA A 53 11.26 19.84 8.48
CA ALA A 53 9.83 19.75 8.79
C ALA A 53 9.55 20.16 10.24
N ILE A 54 8.29 20.44 10.55
CA ILE A 54 7.78 20.56 11.91
C ILE A 54 6.96 19.32 12.24
N ALA A 55 7.12 18.75 13.43
CA ALA A 55 6.33 17.61 13.89
C ALA A 55 5.89 17.79 15.35
N HIS A 56 4.91 17.01 15.76
CA HIS A 56 4.38 17.02 17.13
C HIS A 56 4.46 15.65 17.77
N ARG A 57 4.89 15.61 19.04
CA ARG A 57 4.85 14.40 19.87
C ARG A 57 4.70 14.78 21.33
N ASP A 58 3.82 14.09 22.05
CA ASP A 58 3.55 14.33 23.48
C ASP A 58 3.20 15.80 23.81
N GLY A 59 2.44 16.45 22.93
CA GLY A 59 2.06 17.86 23.06
C GLY A 59 3.19 18.86 22.82
N LYS A 60 4.40 18.41 22.46
CA LYS A 60 5.55 19.26 22.13
C LYS A 60 5.70 19.43 20.62
N LYS A 61 6.14 20.61 20.21
CA LYS A 61 6.54 20.95 18.83
C LYS A 61 8.02 20.64 18.65
N TRP A 62 8.35 19.95 17.56
CA TRP A 62 9.71 19.50 17.24
C TRP A 62 10.12 20.00 15.86
N VAL A 63 11.36 20.50 15.76
CA VAL A 63 12.02 20.75 14.48
C VAL A 63 12.66 19.45 13.99
N MET A 64 12.27 18.97 12.82
CA MET A 64 12.92 17.86 12.15
C MET A 64 14.13 18.36 11.36
N ALA A 65 15.25 17.63 11.52
CA ALA A 65 16.44 17.78 10.72
C ALA A 65 16.93 16.41 10.24
N ALA A 66 16.99 16.22 8.93
CA ALA A 66 17.44 15.03 8.24
C ALA A 66 18.89 15.22 7.74
N TYR A 67 19.79 14.34 8.14
CA TYR A 67 21.18 14.34 7.74
C TYR A 67 21.64 12.98 7.23
N PHE A 68 21.55 12.79 5.91
CA PHE A 68 21.85 11.53 5.23
C PHE A 68 22.96 11.72 4.19
N PRO A 69 24.22 11.95 4.60
CA PRO A 69 25.32 12.01 3.66
C PRO A 69 25.53 10.64 2.99
N ASN A 70 26.03 10.68 1.75
CA ASN A 70 26.37 9.50 0.94
C ASN A 70 27.64 8.76 1.36
N THR A 71 28.31 9.25 2.41
CA THR A 71 29.58 8.73 2.91
C THR A 71 29.60 8.86 4.42
N ARG A 72 30.30 7.94 5.08
CA ARG A 72 30.52 8.01 6.52
C ARG A 72 31.23 9.32 6.87
N LYS A 73 30.68 10.03 7.86
CA LYS A 73 31.22 11.28 8.37
C LYS A 73 31.85 11.07 9.75
N THR A 74 32.81 11.93 10.06
CA THR A 74 33.38 11.97 11.40
C THR A 74 32.37 12.53 12.38
N PHE A 75 32.48 12.16 13.65
CA PHE A 75 31.62 12.72 14.70
C PHE A 75 31.66 14.25 14.74
N SER A 76 32.84 14.86 14.54
CA SER A 76 32.97 16.31 14.48
C SER A 76 32.11 16.95 13.37
N ALA A 77 32.00 16.30 12.21
CA ALA A 77 31.15 16.77 11.12
C ALA A 77 29.65 16.60 11.45
N VAL A 78 29.26 15.46 12.02
CA VAL A 78 27.89 15.23 12.49
C VAL A 78 27.50 16.26 13.55
N LYS A 79 28.37 16.47 14.55
CA LYS A 79 28.19 17.47 15.61
C LYS A 79 28.03 18.88 15.05
N LYS A 80 28.84 19.26 14.05
CA LYS A 80 28.72 20.57 13.41
C LYS A 80 27.36 20.75 12.73
N LYS A 81 26.88 19.75 11.99
CA LYS A 81 25.55 19.79 11.36
C LYS A 81 24.44 19.86 12.41
N PHE A 82 24.48 18.98 13.40
CA PHE A 82 23.53 18.96 14.51
C PHE A 82 23.40 20.32 15.21
N LEU A 83 24.52 20.96 15.57
CA LEU A 83 24.50 22.28 16.20
C LEU A 83 23.93 23.38 15.29
N GLY A 84 24.15 23.28 13.98
CA GLY A 84 23.53 24.17 13.01
C GLY A 84 22.00 24.04 13.02
N ASP A 85 21.50 22.81 13.09
CA ASP A 85 20.06 22.52 13.08
C ASP A 85 19.39 22.86 14.42
N VAL A 86 20.11 22.75 15.55
CA VAL A 86 19.63 23.18 16.87
C VAL A 86 19.26 24.66 16.87
N ALA A 87 19.94 25.50 16.08
CA ALA A 87 19.58 26.92 15.95
C ALA A 87 18.17 27.12 15.37
N GLY A 88 17.70 26.18 14.53
CA GLY A 88 16.35 26.19 13.95
C GLY A 88 15.23 26.05 15.00
N VAL A 89 15.52 25.46 16.16
CA VAL A 89 14.53 25.27 17.25
C VAL A 89 14.04 26.62 17.78
N ALA A 90 14.98 27.52 18.09
CA ALA A 90 14.65 28.85 18.60
C ALA A 90 13.92 29.69 17.54
N THR A 91 14.38 29.64 16.28
CA THR A 91 13.76 30.35 15.15
C THR A 91 12.29 29.94 14.93
N ASN A 92 11.97 28.67 15.16
CA ASN A 92 10.63 28.12 14.92
C ASN A 92 9.76 28.03 16.18
N GLY A 93 10.25 28.52 17.32
CA GLY A 93 9.54 28.43 18.61
C GLY A 93 9.19 26.99 19.01
N ALA A 94 10.06 26.03 18.67
CA ALA A 94 9.86 24.62 18.98
C ALA A 94 10.42 24.27 20.37
N ASN A 95 9.95 23.18 20.95
CA ASN A 95 10.41 22.68 22.25
C ASN A 95 11.73 21.91 22.13
N GLY A 96 11.98 21.28 20.97
CA GLY A 96 13.14 20.44 20.74
C GLY A 96 13.44 20.18 19.28
N ILE A 97 14.53 19.46 19.06
CA ILE A 97 14.97 18.97 17.75
C ILE A 97 14.84 17.45 17.69
N VAL A 98 14.35 16.96 16.56
CA VAL A 98 14.44 15.55 16.18
C VAL A 98 15.43 15.42 15.02
N PHE A 99 16.62 14.89 15.33
CA PHE A 99 17.72 14.76 14.39
C PHE A 99 17.81 13.32 13.87
N VAL A 100 17.51 13.15 12.59
CA VAL A 100 17.47 11.86 11.90
C VAL A 100 18.67 11.75 10.98
N THR A 101 19.49 10.70 11.16
CA THR A 101 20.72 10.53 10.40
C THR A 101 21.00 9.06 10.09
N ASN A 102 21.57 8.82 8.90
CA ASN A 102 22.09 7.50 8.53
C ASN A 102 23.49 7.20 9.10
N GLN A 103 24.02 8.08 9.96
CA GLN A 103 25.32 7.89 10.57
C GLN A 103 25.21 6.99 11.81
N ALA A 104 26.14 6.04 11.92
CA ALA A 104 26.31 5.26 13.15
C ALA A 104 26.90 6.16 14.24
N LEU A 105 26.23 6.19 15.40
CA LEU A 105 26.66 6.96 16.56
C LEU A 105 26.79 6.02 17.76
N THR A 106 27.92 6.10 18.45
CA THR A 106 28.13 5.38 19.71
C THR A 106 27.24 5.93 20.83
N VAL A 107 27.06 5.16 21.90
CA VAL A 107 26.35 5.62 23.11
C VAL A 107 26.93 6.95 23.61
N GLY A 108 28.25 7.05 23.72
CA GLY A 108 28.91 8.27 24.21
C GLY A 108 28.76 9.48 23.27
N GLU A 109 28.74 9.27 21.95
CA GLU A 109 28.48 10.33 20.99
C GLU A 109 27.04 10.83 21.05
N ARG A 110 26.07 9.93 21.22
CA ARG A 110 24.65 10.28 21.42
C ARG A 110 24.48 11.15 22.67
N THR A 111 25.03 10.72 23.80
CA THR A 111 25.01 11.50 25.05
C THR A 111 25.67 12.87 24.89
N LYS A 112 26.80 12.95 24.17
CA LYS A 112 27.46 14.23 23.87
C LYS A 112 26.58 15.16 23.06
N LEU A 113 25.88 14.69 22.03
CA LEU A 113 24.98 15.52 21.23
C LEU A 113 23.81 16.03 22.06
N SER A 114 23.15 15.15 22.83
CA SER A 114 22.05 15.54 23.70
C SER A 114 22.46 16.60 24.73
N ASN A 115 23.65 16.49 25.32
CA ASN A 115 24.14 17.45 26.32
C ASN A 115 24.60 18.80 25.74
N LEU A 116 24.76 18.89 24.41
CA LEU A 116 25.19 20.14 23.75
C LEU A 116 24.04 21.08 23.43
N ALA A 117 22.81 20.58 23.36
CA ALA A 117 21.63 21.38 23.10
C ALA A 117 20.99 21.84 24.42
N SER A 118 20.49 23.07 24.45
CA SER A 118 19.70 23.60 25.57
C SER A 118 18.20 23.31 25.44
N CYS A 119 17.79 22.55 24.42
CA CYS A 119 16.42 22.15 24.13
C CYS A 119 16.29 20.62 24.21
N ASP A 120 15.07 20.11 24.10
CA ASP A 120 14.85 18.66 24.04
C ASP A 120 15.48 18.08 22.75
N VAL A 121 16.11 16.90 22.86
CA VAL A 121 16.80 16.25 21.74
C VAL A 121 16.31 14.83 21.55
N GLU A 122 15.84 14.52 20.35
CA GLU A 122 15.57 13.17 19.89
C GLU A 122 16.53 12.77 18.78
N LEU A 123 17.24 11.66 18.96
CA LEU A 123 18.22 11.16 18.01
C LEU A 123 17.74 9.87 17.35
N TYR A 124 17.67 9.90 16.03
CA TYR A 124 17.45 8.74 15.17
C TYR A 124 18.74 8.49 14.39
N HIS A 125 19.64 7.72 15.00
CA HIS A 125 20.88 7.27 14.36
C HIS A 125 20.64 6.00 13.54
N LEU A 126 21.64 5.59 12.75
CA LEU A 126 21.55 4.45 11.80
C LEU A 126 20.76 3.25 12.35
N GLU A 127 21.22 2.65 13.46
CA GLU A 127 20.57 1.47 14.06
C GLU A 127 19.10 1.71 14.46
N ARG A 128 18.74 2.89 15.00
CA ARG A 128 17.35 3.20 15.37
C ARG A 128 16.48 3.33 14.12
N CYS A 129 17.00 3.98 13.08
CA CYS A 129 16.32 4.07 11.78
C CYS A 129 16.09 2.69 11.19
N VAL A 130 17.11 1.81 11.20
CA VAL A 130 17.01 0.43 10.71
C VAL A 130 15.95 -0.35 11.48
N ALA A 131 15.97 -0.31 12.82
CA ALA A 131 15.00 -1.02 13.64
C ALA A 131 13.54 -0.62 13.35
N ILE A 132 13.30 0.66 13.07
CA ILE A 132 11.96 1.15 12.67
C ILE A 132 11.62 0.69 11.27
N LEU A 133 12.54 0.83 10.32
CA LEU A 133 12.32 0.45 8.92
C LEU A 133 12.10 -1.06 8.76
N ASP A 134 12.72 -1.89 9.60
CA ASP A 134 12.56 -3.35 9.57
C ASP A 134 11.24 -3.83 10.20
N MET A 135 10.42 -2.94 10.76
CA MET A 135 9.07 -3.30 11.19
C MET A 135 8.22 -3.77 10.00
N PRO A 136 7.37 -4.81 10.13
CA PRO A 136 6.60 -5.34 9.00
C PRO A 136 5.77 -4.28 8.25
N ARG A 137 5.19 -3.32 8.99
CA ARG A 137 4.40 -2.21 8.43
C ARG A 137 5.20 -1.24 7.54
N MET A 138 6.53 -1.21 7.69
CA MET A 138 7.42 -0.33 6.93
C MET A 138 7.93 -0.97 5.63
N GLY A 139 7.49 -2.20 5.30
CA GLY A 139 7.81 -2.87 4.04
C GLY A 139 7.55 -2.01 2.78
N PRO A 140 6.37 -1.37 2.63
CA PRO A 140 6.11 -0.47 1.50
C PRO A 140 7.09 0.72 1.42
N VAL A 141 7.48 1.29 2.57
CA VAL A 141 8.46 2.38 2.64
C VAL A 141 9.85 1.87 2.22
N ARG A 142 10.27 0.70 2.72
CA ARG A 142 11.54 0.08 2.31
C ARG A 142 11.60 -0.16 0.80
N ARG A 143 10.51 -0.57 0.16
CA ARG A 143 10.41 -0.65 -1.32
C ARG A 143 10.54 0.70 -2.00
N GLN A 144 9.76 1.69 -1.54
CA GLN A 144 9.75 3.02 -2.14
C GLN A 144 11.13 3.67 -2.17
N PHE A 145 11.94 3.43 -1.13
CA PHE A 145 13.30 3.98 -1.01
C PHE A 145 14.39 2.96 -1.34
N TYR A 146 14.06 1.85 -2.00
CA TYR A 146 15.00 0.82 -2.44
C TYR A 146 15.91 0.29 -1.33
N LEU A 147 15.40 0.19 -0.10
CA LEU A 147 16.10 -0.29 1.11
C LEU A 147 15.95 -1.81 1.33
N GLU A 148 15.32 -2.50 0.40
CA GLU A 148 15.30 -3.95 0.36
C GLU A 148 15.95 -4.45 -0.92
N ASP A 149 16.50 -5.65 -0.85
CA ASP A 149 16.98 -6.33 -2.04
C ASP A 149 15.75 -6.59 -2.90
N GLU A 150 15.69 -5.99 -4.09
CA GLU A 150 14.72 -6.38 -5.11
C GLU A 150 15.13 -7.78 -5.59
N ASN A 151 14.82 -8.79 -4.78
CA ASN A 151 15.06 -10.15 -5.19
C ASN A 151 14.11 -10.42 -6.35
N SER A 152 14.70 -10.71 -7.51
CA SER A 152 13.99 -11.29 -8.65
C SER A 152 13.10 -12.43 -8.20
N ASP A 153 13.43 -13.15 -7.12
CA ASP A 153 12.66 -14.25 -6.57
C ASP A 153 11.26 -13.87 -6.08
N ASP A 154 11.00 -12.69 -5.51
CA ASP A 154 9.61 -12.33 -5.12
C ASP A 154 8.79 -11.90 -6.35
N ARG A 155 9.44 -11.31 -7.36
CA ARG A 155 8.80 -11.05 -8.67
C ARG A 155 8.61 -12.33 -9.48
N VAL A 156 9.56 -13.25 -9.44
CA VAL A 156 9.54 -14.54 -10.14
C VAL A 156 8.54 -15.46 -9.45
N ASN A 157 8.56 -15.56 -8.12
CA ASN A 157 7.55 -16.27 -7.34
C ASN A 157 6.19 -15.63 -7.54
N GLY A 158 6.05 -14.30 -7.48
CA GLY A 158 4.78 -13.63 -7.76
C GLY A 158 4.29 -13.86 -9.19
N ASN A 159 5.17 -13.88 -10.19
CA ASN A 159 4.82 -14.26 -11.56
C ASN A 159 4.39 -15.74 -11.66
N GLN A 160 5.05 -16.64 -10.92
CA GLN A 160 4.74 -18.08 -10.96
C GLN A 160 3.50 -18.45 -10.13
N THR A 161 3.24 -17.75 -9.04
CA THR A 161 2.21 -18.05 -8.03
C THR A 161 1.09 -17.01 -7.96
N GLY A 162 1.10 -16.01 -8.84
CA GLY A 162 0.08 -14.95 -8.88
C GLY A 162 0.24 -13.93 -7.76
N GLY A 163 1.05 -14.24 -6.74
CA GLY A 163 1.30 -13.36 -5.61
C GLY A 163 0.00 -12.96 -4.92
N ASP A 164 -0.29 -11.66 -4.96
CA ASP A 164 -1.49 -11.03 -4.41
C ASP A 164 -2.63 -10.87 -5.43
N THR A 165 -2.48 -11.40 -6.64
CA THR A 165 -3.38 -11.08 -7.75
C THR A 165 -4.62 -11.95 -7.77
N THR A 166 -5.76 -11.29 -7.89
CA THR A 166 -7.08 -11.90 -8.13
C THR A 166 -7.78 -11.19 -9.28
N ALA A 167 -8.91 -11.73 -9.70
CA ALA A 167 -9.79 -11.07 -10.65
C ALA A 167 -11.26 -11.17 -10.24
N ARG A 168 -12.05 -10.25 -10.77
CA ARG A 168 -13.50 -10.19 -10.57
C ARG A 168 -14.21 -9.91 -11.88
N PHE A 169 -15.37 -10.52 -12.02
CA PHE A 169 -16.26 -10.38 -13.15
C PHE A 169 -17.34 -9.36 -12.81
N MET A 170 -17.59 -8.43 -13.74
CA MET A 170 -18.63 -7.41 -13.62
C MET A 170 -19.46 -7.37 -14.89
N LEU A 171 -20.76 -7.13 -14.72
CA LEU A 171 -21.66 -6.79 -15.82
C LEU A 171 -21.86 -5.28 -15.87
N SER A 172 -22.11 -4.78 -17.07
CA SER A 172 -22.38 -3.36 -17.30
C SER A 172 -23.20 -3.21 -18.58
N THR A 173 -23.85 -2.06 -18.73
CA THR A 173 -24.75 -1.77 -19.85
C THR A 173 -25.89 -2.78 -19.95
N TYR A 174 -27.09 -2.31 -19.62
CA TYR A 174 -28.24 -3.18 -19.47
C TYR A 174 -29.35 -2.80 -20.43
N ASP A 175 -29.96 -3.79 -21.07
CA ASP A 175 -31.25 -3.62 -21.72
C ASP A 175 -32.34 -4.02 -20.72
N MET A 176 -32.93 -3.02 -20.08
CA MET A 176 -33.98 -3.22 -19.07
C MET A 176 -35.27 -3.81 -19.64
N LYS A 177 -35.52 -3.66 -20.95
CA LYS A 177 -36.70 -4.23 -21.61
C LYS A 177 -36.48 -5.69 -21.97
N ALA A 178 -35.31 -6.00 -22.51
CA ALA A 178 -34.95 -7.37 -22.87
C ALA A 178 -34.54 -8.22 -21.67
N GLY A 179 -34.18 -7.60 -20.53
CA GLY A 179 -33.71 -8.32 -19.36
C GLY A 179 -32.28 -8.82 -19.52
N THR A 180 -31.41 -8.08 -20.22
CA THR A 180 -30.07 -8.57 -20.57
C THR A 180 -28.94 -7.61 -20.21
N ALA A 181 -27.78 -8.17 -19.85
CA ALA A 181 -26.52 -7.46 -19.82
C ALA A 181 -25.82 -7.56 -21.18
N GLN A 182 -25.32 -6.43 -21.68
CA GLN A 182 -24.70 -6.30 -23.00
C GLN A 182 -23.18 -6.25 -22.92
N HIS A 183 -22.61 -5.85 -21.78
CA HIS A 183 -21.18 -5.80 -21.59
C HIS A 183 -20.76 -6.48 -20.30
N ALA A 184 -19.58 -7.08 -20.33
CA ALA A 184 -18.91 -7.62 -19.16
C ALA A 184 -17.48 -7.14 -19.11
N ALA A 185 -16.92 -7.11 -17.90
CA ALA A 185 -15.51 -6.86 -17.68
C ALA A 185 -14.94 -7.88 -16.70
N VAL A 186 -13.69 -8.29 -16.93
CA VAL A 186 -12.88 -8.94 -15.90
C VAL A 186 -11.82 -7.96 -15.46
N LEU A 187 -11.85 -7.61 -14.18
CA LEU A 187 -10.96 -6.65 -13.55
C LEU A 187 -9.93 -7.42 -12.74
N LYS A 188 -8.65 -7.10 -12.94
CA LYS A 188 -7.52 -7.69 -12.23
C LYS A 188 -7.08 -6.77 -11.10
N ASP A 189 -7.11 -7.30 -9.88
CA ASP A 189 -6.65 -6.62 -8.68
C ASP A 189 -5.34 -7.28 -8.22
N GLY A 190 -4.23 -6.55 -8.24
CA GLY A 190 -2.89 -7.06 -7.87
C GLY A 190 -1.81 -6.79 -8.93
N GLN A 191 -0.55 -7.00 -8.56
CA GLN A 191 0.60 -6.56 -9.35
C GLN A 191 1.03 -7.55 -10.45
N TYR A 192 0.64 -8.82 -10.33
CA TYR A 192 1.12 -9.90 -11.18
C TYR A 192 0.10 -10.22 -12.29
N PRO A 193 0.53 -10.81 -13.41
CA PRO A 193 -0.38 -11.34 -14.42
C PRO A 193 -1.07 -12.62 -13.93
N LEU A 194 -2.27 -12.89 -14.45
CA LEU A 194 -2.94 -14.19 -14.28
C LEU A 194 -2.75 -15.01 -15.56
N TYR A 195 -2.25 -16.24 -15.42
CA TYR A 195 -1.96 -17.12 -16.54
C TYR A 195 -2.98 -18.24 -16.64
N ASP A 196 -3.38 -18.60 -17.86
CA ASP A 196 -4.36 -19.66 -18.13
C ASP A 196 -5.65 -19.49 -17.28
N LEU A 197 -6.09 -18.24 -17.12
CA LEU A 197 -7.29 -17.86 -16.40
C LEU A 197 -8.51 -18.46 -17.08
N SER A 198 -9.37 -19.05 -16.27
CA SER A 198 -10.68 -19.57 -16.64
C SER A 198 -11.69 -19.19 -15.56
N LEU A 199 -12.94 -18.98 -15.98
CA LEU A 199 -14.05 -18.61 -15.12
C LEU A 199 -15.18 -19.61 -15.31
N ARG A 200 -15.81 -19.98 -14.21
CA ARG A 200 -17.02 -20.79 -14.20
C ARG A 200 -18.07 -20.09 -13.35
N ILE A 201 -19.17 -19.70 -13.98
CA ILE A 201 -20.29 -18.98 -13.34
C ILE A 201 -21.36 -20.01 -12.99
N VAL A 202 -21.73 -20.05 -11.71
CA VAL A 202 -22.75 -20.97 -11.17
C VAL A 202 -23.89 -20.15 -10.59
N ASP A 203 -25.12 -20.44 -10.99
CA ASP A 203 -26.31 -19.92 -10.34
C ASP A 203 -26.56 -20.65 -9.02
N MET A 204 -26.53 -19.89 -7.92
CA MET A 204 -26.70 -20.38 -6.56
C MET A 204 -28.15 -20.26 -6.08
N ASN A 205 -29.05 -19.65 -6.85
CA ASN A 205 -30.47 -19.58 -6.52
C ASN A 205 -31.19 -20.94 -6.72
N VAL A 206 -30.55 -21.90 -7.38
CA VAL A 206 -31.06 -23.24 -7.63
C VAL A 206 -30.21 -24.25 -6.85
N SER A 207 -30.84 -25.31 -6.31
CA SER A 207 -30.13 -26.36 -5.58
C SER A 207 -30.33 -27.74 -6.25
N PRO A 208 -29.24 -28.44 -6.66
CA PRO A 208 -27.86 -27.98 -6.64
C PRO A 208 -27.64 -26.81 -7.62
N GLY A 209 -26.59 -26.01 -7.37
CA GLY A 209 -26.26 -24.87 -8.23
C GLY A 209 -26.07 -25.29 -9.68
N THR A 210 -26.51 -24.44 -10.62
CA THR A 210 -26.50 -24.74 -12.06
C THR A 210 -25.41 -23.94 -12.76
N ASP A 211 -24.54 -24.62 -13.53
CA ASP A 211 -23.52 -23.94 -14.33
C ASP A 211 -24.21 -23.10 -15.43
N LEU A 212 -23.99 -21.79 -15.40
CA LEU A 212 -24.52 -20.86 -16.41
C LEU A 212 -23.55 -20.73 -17.58
N HIS A 213 -22.28 -20.50 -17.26
CA HIS A 213 -21.24 -20.24 -18.26
C HIS A 213 -19.88 -20.76 -17.79
N ARG A 214 -19.09 -21.21 -18.78
CA ARG A 214 -17.66 -21.47 -18.61
C ARG A 214 -16.92 -20.70 -19.69
N LEU A 215 -15.90 -19.96 -19.28
CA LEU A 215 -15.11 -19.09 -20.14
C LEU A 215 -13.63 -19.40 -19.91
N ASP A 216 -12.91 -19.73 -20.98
CA ASP A 216 -11.46 -19.86 -20.94
C ASP A 216 -10.87 -18.55 -21.43
N TRP A 217 -10.24 -17.80 -20.53
CA TRP A 217 -9.78 -16.43 -20.76
C TRP A 217 -8.34 -16.38 -21.27
N GLY A 218 -7.49 -17.31 -20.83
CA GLY A 218 -6.07 -17.29 -21.15
C GLY A 218 -5.30 -16.34 -20.24
N ASN A 219 -4.48 -15.44 -20.79
CA ASN A 219 -3.59 -14.61 -19.97
C ASN A 219 -4.17 -13.22 -19.75
N LEU A 220 -4.43 -12.86 -18.50
CA LEU A 220 -4.88 -11.52 -18.12
C LEU A 220 -3.71 -10.72 -17.52
N VAL A 221 -3.16 -9.82 -18.34
CA VAL A 221 -2.05 -8.93 -17.95
C VAL A 221 -2.56 -7.51 -17.66
N ALA A 222 -3.55 -7.05 -18.41
CA ALA A 222 -4.13 -5.72 -18.25
C ALA A 222 -4.92 -5.62 -16.92
N PRO A 223 -5.09 -4.40 -16.37
CA PRO A 223 -5.94 -4.18 -15.19
C PRO A 223 -7.41 -4.53 -15.43
N ALA A 224 -7.86 -4.47 -16.69
CA ALA A 224 -9.23 -4.76 -17.07
C ALA A 224 -9.28 -5.23 -18.52
N GLU A 225 -10.15 -6.17 -18.82
CA GLU A 225 -10.55 -6.54 -20.17
C GLU A 225 -12.07 -6.50 -20.29
N TYR A 226 -12.58 -5.94 -21.38
CA TYR A 226 -13.99 -5.66 -21.61
C TYR A 226 -14.51 -6.43 -22.82
N TYR A 227 -15.76 -6.91 -22.72
CA TYR A 227 -16.36 -7.80 -23.71
C TYR A 227 -17.82 -7.45 -23.94
N ASN A 228 -18.25 -7.66 -25.18
CA ASN A 228 -19.66 -7.72 -25.51
C ASN A 228 -20.19 -9.09 -25.09
N VAL A 229 -21.25 -9.09 -24.30
CA VAL A 229 -21.96 -10.30 -23.88
C VAL A 229 -23.45 -10.13 -24.19
N ASN A 230 -24.21 -11.21 -24.12
CA ASN A 230 -25.66 -11.13 -24.14
C ASN A 230 -26.20 -12.14 -23.13
N ILE A 231 -26.19 -11.74 -21.86
CA ILE A 231 -26.55 -12.61 -20.73
C ILE A 231 -27.92 -12.19 -20.25
N SER A 232 -28.87 -13.12 -20.26
CA SER A 232 -30.19 -12.92 -19.68
C SER A 232 -30.09 -12.88 -18.15
N LEU A 233 -30.72 -11.89 -17.54
CA LEU A 233 -30.71 -11.66 -16.10
C LEU A 233 -32.11 -11.80 -15.51
N PRO A 234 -32.28 -12.60 -14.44
CA PRO A 234 -33.50 -12.56 -13.64
C PRO A 234 -33.56 -11.25 -12.83
N ASP A 235 -34.71 -10.97 -12.21
CA ASP A 235 -34.88 -9.80 -11.34
C ASP A 235 -33.96 -9.84 -10.10
N SER A 236 -33.58 -11.06 -9.67
CA SER A 236 -32.59 -11.27 -8.61
C SER A 236 -31.74 -12.50 -8.95
N ALA A 237 -30.42 -12.34 -8.92
CA ALA A 237 -29.44 -13.40 -9.17
C ALA A 237 -28.44 -13.47 -8.02
N TYR A 238 -28.13 -14.69 -7.57
CA TYR A 238 -26.94 -14.97 -6.77
C TYR A 238 -26.05 -15.89 -7.59
N TRP A 239 -24.92 -15.38 -8.05
CA TRP A 239 -23.94 -16.17 -8.80
C TRP A 239 -22.66 -16.34 -8.01
N ARG A 240 -22.12 -17.56 -8.01
CA ARG A 240 -20.76 -17.83 -7.56
C ARG A 240 -19.88 -18.08 -8.76
N ILE A 241 -18.84 -17.28 -8.91
CA ILE A 241 -17.93 -17.30 -10.04
C ILE A 241 -16.61 -17.87 -9.54
N PHE A 242 -16.26 -19.06 -10.01
CA PHE A 242 -15.01 -19.73 -9.68
C PHE A 242 -13.96 -19.33 -10.70
N PHE A 243 -12.86 -18.77 -10.21
CA PHE A 243 -11.70 -18.42 -11.02
C PHE A 243 -10.62 -19.48 -10.82
N THR A 244 -10.08 -19.95 -11.93
CA THR A 244 -8.89 -20.82 -11.92
C THR A 244 -7.87 -20.23 -12.87
N ALA A 245 -6.72 -19.88 -12.34
CA ALA A 245 -5.53 -19.56 -13.10
C ALA A 245 -4.45 -20.58 -12.74
N ARG A 246 -3.45 -20.73 -13.59
CA ARG A 246 -2.25 -21.54 -13.31
C ARG A 246 -1.61 -21.18 -11.98
N ASN A 247 -1.70 -19.90 -11.64
CA ASN A 247 -1.05 -19.29 -10.51
C ASN A 247 -2.03 -18.97 -9.37
N GLY A 248 -3.25 -19.52 -9.35
CA GLY A 248 -4.14 -19.36 -8.19
C GLY A 248 -5.58 -19.76 -8.45
N GLN A 249 -6.33 -19.95 -7.35
CA GLN A 249 -7.76 -20.21 -7.38
C GLN A 249 -8.46 -19.37 -6.31
N TRP A 250 -9.61 -18.82 -6.66
CA TRP A 250 -10.46 -18.02 -5.77
C TRP A 250 -11.89 -18.03 -6.32
N HIS A 251 -12.83 -17.48 -5.57
CA HIS A 251 -14.17 -17.28 -6.08
C HIS A 251 -14.69 -15.87 -5.74
N GLN A 252 -15.64 -15.42 -6.56
CA GLN A 252 -16.43 -14.23 -6.32
C GLN A 252 -17.87 -14.64 -6.07
N ASP A 253 -18.47 -14.11 -5.01
CA ASP A 253 -19.92 -14.08 -4.90
C ASP A 253 -20.43 -12.77 -5.48
N LEU A 254 -21.40 -12.86 -6.39
CA LEU A 254 -22.02 -11.74 -7.08
C LEU A 254 -23.54 -11.84 -6.91
N ILE A 255 -24.10 -10.88 -6.18
CA ILE A 255 -25.55 -10.69 -6.07
C ILE A 255 -25.93 -9.55 -7.01
N LEU A 256 -26.88 -9.80 -7.89
CA LEU A 256 -27.46 -8.80 -8.79
C LEU A 256 -28.93 -8.65 -8.46
N LYS A 257 -29.38 -7.41 -8.27
CA LYS A 257 -30.81 -7.09 -8.07
C LYS A 257 -31.23 -5.99 -9.03
N ARG A 258 -32.31 -6.26 -9.78
CA ARG A 258 -32.88 -5.33 -10.74
C ARG A 258 -33.43 -4.11 -10.01
N SER A 259 -33.02 -2.93 -10.46
CA SER A 259 -33.58 -1.65 -10.04
C SER A 259 -34.11 -0.90 -11.26
N ASP A 260 -35.43 -0.92 -11.45
CA ASP A 260 -36.07 -0.09 -12.49
C ASP A 260 -35.85 1.42 -12.26
N PRO A 261 -35.91 1.96 -11.02
CA PRO A 261 -35.61 3.36 -10.76
C PRO A 261 -34.19 3.78 -11.18
N ASP A 262 -33.21 2.88 -11.01
CA ASP A 262 -31.81 3.15 -11.37
C ASP A 262 -31.48 2.65 -12.80
N SER A 263 -32.46 2.07 -13.49
CA SER A 263 -32.35 1.52 -14.86
C SER A 263 -31.16 0.57 -15.04
N CYS A 264 -30.90 -0.28 -14.03
CA CYS A 264 -29.79 -1.22 -14.03
C CYS A 264 -30.04 -2.43 -13.11
N TRP A 265 -29.08 -3.36 -13.08
CA TRP A 265 -28.92 -4.30 -11.98
C TRP A 265 -27.85 -3.77 -11.04
N LEU A 266 -28.22 -3.51 -9.79
CA LEU A 266 -27.28 -3.15 -8.74
C LEU A 266 -26.56 -4.41 -8.26
N ALA A 267 -25.25 -4.30 -8.11
CA ALA A 267 -24.38 -5.39 -7.72
C ALA A 267 -23.91 -5.26 -6.27
N ALA A 268 -23.89 -6.40 -5.58
CA ALA A 268 -23.08 -6.62 -4.39
C ALA A 268 -22.08 -7.73 -4.72
N THR A 269 -20.79 -7.44 -4.55
CA THR A 269 -19.71 -8.38 -4.87
C THR A 269 -18.77 -8.57 -3.69
N ARG A 270 -18.32 -9.81 -3.48
CA ARG A 270 -17.18 -10.11 -2.61
C ARG A 270 -16.28 -11.14 -3.26
N VAL A 271 -14.97 -10.99 -3.06
CA VAL A 271 -13.97 -11.92 -3.60
C VAL A 271 -13.27 -12.61 -2.43
N ILE A 272 -13.22 -13.94 -2.49
CA ILE A 272 -12.75 -14.82 -1.42
C ILE A 272 -11.62 -15.70 -1.96
N GLY A 273 -10.43 -15.55 -1.37
CA GLY A 273 -9.27 -16.38 -1.67
C GLY A 273 -9.27 -17.68 -0.86
N LEU A 274 -8.50 -18.67 -1.31
CA LEU A 274 -8.43 -20.00 -0.67
C LEU A 274 -7.83 -20.02 0.75
N GLN A 275 -7.08 -18.99 1.17
CA GLN A 275 -6.34 -19.01 2.44
C GLN A 275 -6.53 -17.77 3.35
N GLN A 276 -7.45 -16.85 3.04
CA GLN A 276 -7.68 -15.63 3.85
C GLN A 276 -9.15 -15.19 3.84
N ALA A 277 -9.53 -14.39 4.86
CA ALA A 277 -10.78 -13.62 4.91
C ALA A 277 -11.00 -12.82 3.60
N PRO A 278 -12.25 -12.47 3.22
CA PRO A 278 -12.54 -11.78 1.96
C PRO A 278 -11.63 -10.55 1.79
N HIS A 279 -10.87 -10.52 0.70
CA HIS A 279 -9.91 -9.45 0.41
C HIS A 279 -10.56 -8.24 -0.27
N LEU A 280 -11.80 -8.40 -0.75
CA LEU A 280 -12.60 -7.33 -1.34
C LEU A 280 -14.09 -7.57 -1.07
N GLN A 281 -14.79 -6.53 -0.60
CA GLN A 281 -16.25 -6.44 -0.61
C GLN A 281 -16.62 -5.06 -1.17
N GLN A 282 -17.33 -5.06 -2.30
CA GLN A 282 -17.79 -3.84 -2.96
C GLN A 282 -19.30 -3.92 -3.18
N LEU A 283 -19.97 -2.80 -2.93
CA LEU A 283 -21.41 -2.63 -3.13
C LEU A 283 -21.59 -1.43 -4.06
N ASP A 284 -22.54 -1.53 -4.99
CA ASP A 284 -23.02 -0.34 -5.68
C ASP A 284 -23.66 0.61 -4.65
N LEU A 285 -23.46 1.92 -4.84
CA LEU A 285 -23.82 2.94 -3.85
C LEU A 285 -25.27 2.82 -3.36
N GLU A 286 -26.20 2.54 -4.28
CA GLU A 286 -27.63 2.45 -3.99
C GLU A 286 -28.06 1.06 -3.50
N PHE A 287 -27.20 0.05 -3.52
CA PHE A 287 -27.60 -1.34 -3.25
C PHE A 287 -28.24 -1.50 -1.86
N ILE A 288 -27.57 -1.00 -0.81
CA ILE A 288 -28.07 -1.10 0.57
C ILE A 288 -29.38 -0.31 0.72
N HIS A 289 -29.43 0.88 0.15
CA HIS A 289 -30.59 1.75 0.25
C HIS A 289 -31.83 1.13 -0.42
N ARG A 290 -31.65 0.44 -1.55
CA ARG A 290 -32.73 -0.23 -2.29
C ARG A 290 -33.14 -1.58 -1.71
N PHE A 291 -32.17 -2.39 -1.27
CA PHE A 291 -32.38 -3.82 -1.05
C PHE A 291 -31.90 -4.35 0.30
N GLY A 292 -31.35 -3.48 1.16
CA GLY A 292 -30.75 -3.86 2.44
C GLY A 292 -29.36 -4.48 2.29
N ALA A 293 -28.83 -4.99 3.42
CA ALA A 293 -27.54 -5.67 3.43
C ALA A 293 -27.60 -6.96 2.59
N PRO A 294 -26.54 -7.29 1.82
CA PRO A 294 -26.50 -8.52 1.05
C PRO A 294 -26.47 -9.76 1.97
N GLU A 295 -27.32 -10.74 1.66
CA GLU A 295 -27.33 -12.05 2.30
C GLU A 295 -26.44 -13.01 1.51
N TRP A 296 -25.27 -13.33 2.06
CA TRP A 296 -24.31 -14.21 1.41
C TRP A 296 -24.58 -15.67 1.76
N LEU A 297 -24.63 -16.54 0.74
CA LEU A 297 -24.71 -17.98 0.94
C LEU A 297 -23.34 -18.50 1.44
N PRO A 298 -23.35 -19.54 2.28
CA PRO A 298 -22.12 -20.18 2.78
C PRO A 298 -21.26 -20.81 1.67
#